data_AF-B5XBV0-F1
#
_entry.id   AF-B5XBV0-F1
#
_cell.length_a   1.000
_cell.length_b   1.000
_cell.length_c   1.000
_cell.angle_alpha   90.00
_cell.angle_beta   90.00
_cell.angle_gamma   90.00
#
_symmetry.space_group_name_H-M   'P 1'
#
loop_
_entity.id
_entity.type
_entity.pdbx_description
1 polymer ?
#
loop_
_entity_poly.entity_id
_entity_poly.type
_entity_poly.pdbx_seq_one_letter_code
_entity_poly.pdbx_strand_id
1 'polypeptide(L)'
;MSSSLVVCEVDESLKEKLKKFRFRKETNNAAILMKIDMEKQLVILEEEYEDISLDDLRNELPERQPRFVVYSYKYVHTDGRVSYPLCFIFSSPVGCKPEQQMMYAGSKNQLVSAAELTKVFETRNIDDLSEEWLINKLSFFR
;
A
#
# COMPACT_ATOMS: atom_id res chain seq x y z
N MET A 1 -17.67 -19.18 -17.93
CA MET A 1 -16.50 -19.62 -17.15
C MET A 1 -16.50 -18.85 -15.85
N SER A 2 -16.78 -19.52 -14.72
CA SER A 2 -16.65 -18.92 -13.39
C SER A 2 -15.16 -18.67 -13.14
N SER A 3 -14.71 -17.43 -13.26
CA SER A 3 -13.35 -17.06 -12.88
C SER A 3 -13.26 -17.18 -11.37
N SER A 4 -12.76 -18.31 -10.86
CA SER A 4 -12.45 -18.43 -9.44
C SER A 4 -11.48 -17.31 -9.08
N LEU A 5 -11.87 -16.47 -8.13
CA LEU A 5 -11.05 -15.37 -7.66
C LEU A 5 -9.77 -15.98 -7.05
N VAL A 6 -8.63 -15.78 -7.70
CA VAL A 6 -7.33 -16.25 -7.18
C VAL A 6 -6.93 -15.30 -6.07
N VAL A 7 -6.91 -15.83 -4.85
CA VAL A 7 -6.41 -15.12 -3.67
C VAL A 7 -4.98 -15.61 -3.43
N CYS A 8 -4.03 -14.67 -3.40
CA CYS A 8 -2.62 -14.95 -3.20
C CYS A 8 -2.23 -14.84 -1.73
N GLU A 9 -1.42 -15.79 -1.26
CA GLU A 9 -0.88 -15.74 0.10
C GLU A 9 0.21 -14.67 0.22
N VAL A 10 0.50 -14.24 1.44
CA VAL A 10 1.59 -13.28 1.70
C VAL A 10 2.85 -14.07 1.98
N ASP A 11 3.94 -13.73 1.28
CA ASP A 11 5.25 -14.33 1.53
C ASP A 11 5.69 -14.13 3.00
N GLU A 12 6.28 -15.15 3.61
CA GLU A 12 6.67 -15.11 5.03
C GLU A 12 7.72 -14.04 5.32
N SER A 13 8.69 -13.85 4.41
CA SER A 13 9.70 -12.80 4.58
C SER A 13 9.08 -11.40 4.50
N LEU A 14 8.05 -11.24 3.66
CA LEU A 14 7.26 -10.01 3.60
C LEU A 14 6.45 -9.79 4.90
N LYS A 15 5.83 -10.82 5.48
CA LYS A 15 5.13 -10.69 6.77
C LYS A 15 6.06 -10.21 7.88
N GLU A 16 7.26 -10.77 7.97
CA GLU A 16 8.28 -10.31 8.93
C GLU A 16 8.69 -8.87 8.69
N LYS A 17 8.86 -8.48 7.42
CA LYS A 17 9.19 -7.11 7.03
C LYS A 17 8.09 -6.12 7.44
N LEU A 18 6.83 -6.42 7.12
CA LEU A 18 5.67 -5.61 7.47
C LEU A 18 5.51 -5.46 8.99
N LYS A 19 5.77 -6.54 9.75
CA LYS A 19 5.78 -6.50 11.21
C LYS A 19 6.87 -5.56 11.73
N LYS A 20 8.10 -5.64 11.22
CA LYS A 20 9.19 -4.72 11.60
C LYS A 20 8.84 -3.28 11.23
N PHE A 21 8.32 -3.06 10.03
CA PHE A 21 7.93 -1.75 9.53
C PHE A 21 6.83 -1.09 10.37
N ARG A 22 5.87 -1.87 10.88
CA ARG A 22 4.82 -1.37 11.77
C ARG A 22 5.36 -0.83 13.11
N PHE A 23 6.44 -1.42 13.61
CA PHE A 23 7.09 -1.01 14.86
C PHE A 23 8.38 -0.21 14.64
N ARG A 24 8.57 0.34 13.44
CA ARG A 24 9.72 1.19 13.11
C ARG A 24 9.79 2.40 14.05
N LYS A 25 11.01 2.85 14.35
CA LYS A 25 11.27 3.94 15.32
C LYS A 25 11.68 5.24 14.63
N GLU A 26 12.04 5.13 13.36
CA GLU A 26 12.41 6.21 12.48
C GLU A 26 11.23 7.18 12.31
N THR A 27 11.56 8.46 12.13
CA THR A 27 10.58 9.57 12.14
C THR A 27 10.46 10.27 10.78
N ASN A 28 11.02 9.67 9.75
CA ASN A 28 10.87 10.05 8.34
C ASN A 28 9.68 9.29 7.71
N ASN A 29 9.27 9.75 6.54
CA ASN A 29 8.34 8.99 5.70
C ASN A 29 9.04 7.74 5.16
N ALA A 30 8.30 6.66 4.98
CA ALA A 30 8.82 5.45 4.36
C ALA A 30 7.72 4.66 3.68
N ALA A 31 8.07 3.83 2.71
CA ALA A 31 7.12 3.04 1.94
C ALA A 31 7.64 1.61 1.72
N ILE A 32 6.75 0.63 1.81
CA ILE A 32 6.96 -0.73 1.31
C ILE A 32 6.04 -0.92 0.11
N LEU A 33 6.64 -1.12 -1.07
CA LEU A 33 5.94 -1.45 -2.30
C LEU A 33 5.89 -2.97 -2.47
N MET A 34 4.71 -3.50 -2.76
CA MET A 34 4.49 -4.94 -2.92
C MET A 34 3.73 -5.21 -4.22
N LYS A 35 4.03 -6.38 -4.79
CA LYS A 35 3.36 -6.91 -5.96
C LYS A 35 2.94 -8.36 -5.76
N ILE A 36 2.09 -8.84 -6.65
CA ILE A 36 1.79 -10.26 -6.76
C ILE A 36 2.73 -10.88 -7.79
N ASP A 37 3.49 -11.87 -7.35
CA ASP A 37 4.17 -12.82 -8.22
C ASP A 37 3.12 -13.79 -8.77
N MET A 38 2.76 -13.64 -10.04
CA MET A 38 1.70 -14.43 -10.68
C MET A 38 2.09 -15.90 -10.84
N GLU A 39 3.39 -16.22 -10.92
CA GLU A 39 3.85 -17.60 -11.06
C GLU A 39 3.77 -18.33 -9.72
N LYS A 40 4.16 -17.65 -8.64
CA LYS A 40 4.13 -18.22 -7.28
C LYS A 40 2.78 -18.06 -6.59
N GLN A 41 1.90 -17.20 -7.12
CA GLN A 41 0.65 -16.78 -6.47
C GLN A 41 0.88 -16.24 -5.05
N LEU A 42 1.95 -15.44 -4.89
CA LEU A 42 2.34 -14.83 -3.61
C LEU A 42 2.41 -13.31 -3.74
N VAL A 43 1.97 -12.62 -2.69
CA VAL A 43 2.33 -11.22 -2.46
C VAL A 43 3.77 -11.18 -1.96
N ILE A 44 4.62 -10.49 -2.70
CA ILE A 44 6.06 -10.35 -2.42
C ILE A 44 6.43 -8.87 -2.27
N LEU A 45 7.54 -8.63 -1.57
CA LEU A 45 8.21 -7.34 -1.56
C LEU A 45 8.68 -7.01 -2.98
N GLU A 46 8.40 -5.81 -3.47
CA GLU A 46 9.02 -5.28 -4.68
C GLU A 46 10.16 -4.37 -4.29
N GLU A 47 9.87 -3.28 -3.59
CA GLU A 47 10.84 -2.26 -3.19
C GLU A 47 10.50 -1.70 -1.80
N GLU A 48 11.51 -1.17 -1.12
CA GLU A 48 11.39 -0.47 0.15
C GLU A 48 12.11 0.85 0.03
N TYR A 49 11.45 1.91 0.49
CA TYR A 49 11.95 3.28 0.40
C TYR A 49 11.99 3.91 1.78
N GLU A 50 13.07 4.63 2.03
CA GLU A 50 13.28 5.45 3.22
C GLU A 50 13.38 6.91 2.80
N ASP A 51 12.76 7.79 3.58
CA ASP A 51 12.69 9.24 3.32
C ASP A 51 12.07 9.62 1.96
N ILE A 52 11.01 8.91 1.57
CA ILE A 52 10.29 9.14 0.31
C ILE A 52 9.03 9.99 0.53
N SER A 53 8.79 10.97 -0.35
CA SER A 53 7.53 11.72 -0.37
C SER A 53 6.43 10.95 -1.14
N LEU A 54 5.16 11.34 -1.00
CA LEU A 54 4.09 10.73 -1.81
C LEU A 54 4.21 11.06 -3.30
N ASP A 55 4.76 12.23 -3.64
CA ASP A 55 4.98 12.62 -5.03
C ASP A 55 6.10 11.79 -5.66
N ASP A 56 7.18 11.52 -4.93
CA ASP A 56 8.25 10.63 -5.39
C ASP A 56 7.76 9.19 -5.49
N LEU A 57 7.05 8.70 -4.47
CA LEU A 57 6.44 7.37 -4.49
C LEU A 57 5.48 7.20 -5.68
N ARG A 58 4.74 8.25 -6.05
CA ARG A 58 3.86 8.25 -7.22
C ARG A 58 4.64 7.94 -8.49
N ASN A 59 5.83 8.52 -8.65
CA ASN A 59 6.68 8.33 -9.83
C ASN A 59 7.24 6.90 -9.92
N GLU A 60 7.39 6.22 -8.78
CA GLU A 60 7.82 4.82 -8.72
C GLU A 60 6.69 3.83 -9.04
N LEU A 61 5.43 4.27 -8.99
CA LEU A 61 4.28 3.39 -9.23
C LEU A 61 3.99 3.20 -10.73
N PRO A 62 3.70 1.97 -11.18
CA PRO A 62 3.38 1.70 -12.58
C PRO A 62 1.99 2.21 -12.96
N GLU A 63 1.89 2.97 -14.05
CA GLU A 63 0.63 3.56 -14.54
C GLU A 63 -0.43 2.54 -15.03
N ARG A 64 -0.02 1.30 -15.31
CA ARG A 64 -0.88 0.28 -15.96
C ARG A 64 -0.93 -1.06 -15.22
N GLN A 65 -0.39 -1.12 -14.01
CA GLN A 65 -0.39 -2.34 -13.21
C GLN A 65 -0.78 -2.01 -11.76
N PRO A 66 -1.52 -2.89 -11.08
CA PRO A 66 -1.85 -2.64 -9.69
C PRO A 66 -0.62 -2.88 -8.80
N ARG A 67 -0.58 -2.17 -7.67
CA ARG A 67 0.41 -2.35 -6.60
C ARG A 67 -0.21 -2.12 -5.23
N PHE A 68 0.34 -2.79 -4.23
CA PHE A 68 0.04 -2.50 -2.84
C PHE A 68 1.18 -1.70 -2.23
N VAL A 69 0.84 -0.72 -1.41
CA VAL A 69 1.80 0.07 -0.67
C VAL A 69 1.42 0.07 0.81
N VAL A 70 2.41 -0.09 1.68
CA VAL A 70 2.31 0.34 3.07
C VAL A 70 3.15 1.59 3.24
N TYR A 71 2.50 2.71 3.57
CA TYR A 71 3.14 4.01 3.72
C TYR A 71 3.09 4.48 5.17
N SER A 72 4.26 4.72 5.76
CA SER A 72 4.41 5.37 7.06
C SER A 72 4.55 6.86 6.83
N TYR A 73 3.54 7.63 7.21
CA TYR A 73 3.48 9.07 6.94
C TYR A 73 3.70 9.87 8.22
N LYS A 74 4.68 10.77 8.24
CA LYS A 74 4.90 11.76 9.28
C LYS A 74 3.83 12.85 9.18
N TYR A 75 2.77 12.70 9.96
CA TYR A 75 1.67 13.65 9.96
C TYR A 75 1.81 14.65 11.09
N VAL A 76 2.03 15.92 10.71
CA VAL A 76 2.02 17.06 11.64
C VAL A 76 0.60 17.61 11.71
N HIS A 77 -0.04 17.46 12.86
CA HIS A 77 -1.38 17.96 13.12
C HIS A 77 -1.37 19.48 13.27
N THR A 78 -2.55 20.09 13.12
CA THR A 78 -2.74 21.55 13.23
C THR A 78 -2.42 22.10 14.62
N ASP A 79 -2.46 21.26 15.65
CA ASP A 79 -2.09 21.61 17.04
C ASP A 79 -0.60 21.36 17.35
N GLY A 80 0.20 21.00 16.34
CA GLY A 80 1.63 20.74 16.47
C GLY A 80 1.99 19.32 16.91
N ARG A 81 1.02 18.45 17.24
CA ARG A 81 1.32 17.03 17.50
C ARG A 81 1.83 16.35 16.24
N VAL A 82 2.75 15.41 16.40
CA VAL A 82 3.25 14.58 15.30
C VAL A 82 2.82 13.14 15.53
N SER A 83 2.31 12.50 14.48
CA SER A 83 1.93 11.09 14.48
C SER A 83 2.47 10.40 13.23
N TYR A 84 2.57 9.07 13.29
CA TYR A 84 3.08 8.25 12.20
C TYR A 84 2.04 7.21 11.78
N PRO A 85 0.89 7.61 11.21
CA PRO A 85 -0.10 6.66 10.73
C PRO A 85 0.49 5.74 9.66
N LEU A 86 0.28 4.45 9.87
CA LEU A 86 0.60 3.42 8.89
C LEU A 86 -0.62 3.21 7.98
N CYS A 87 -0.46 3.50 6.70
CA CYS A 87 -1.53 3.52 5.71
C CYS A 87 -1.29 2.43 4.67
N PHE A 88 -2.28 1.59 4.45
CA PHE A 88 -2.32 0.71 3.30
C PHE A 88 -2.93 1.46 2.12
N ILE A 89 -2.28 1.42 0.96
CA ILE A 89 -2.76 2.05 -0.27
C ILE A 89 -2.75 0.99 -1.36
N PHE A 90 -3.93 0.71 -1.92
CA PHE A 90 -4.08 -0.08 -3.12
C PHE A 90 -4.09 0.86 -4.33
N SER A 91 -2.98 0.88 -5.08
CA SER A 91 -2.93 1.54 -6.38
C SER A 91 -3.48 0.57 -7.42
N SER A 92 -4.61 0.91 -8.04
CA SER A 92 -5.25 0.12 -9.09
C SER A 92 -5.64 0.98 -10.29
N PRO A 93 -4.66 1.46 -11.08
CA PRO A 93 -4.92 2.32 -12.23
C PRO A 93 -6.00 1.75 -13.18
N VAL A 94 -6.83 2.61 -13.77
CA VAL A 94 -7.90 2.19 -14.70
C VAL A 94 -7.42 1.42 -15.92
N GLY A 95 -6.14 1.55 -16.31
CA GLY A 95 -5.53 0.84 -17.43
C GLY A 95 -5.10 -0.60 -17.14
N CYS A 96 -5.33 -1.13 -15.93
CA CYS A 96 -4.93 -2.48 -15.55
C CYS A 96 -5.71 -3.56 -16.30
N LYS A 97 -5.07 -4.71 -16.53
CA LYS A 97 -5.78 -5.89 -17.04
C LYS A 97 -6.83 -6.36 -16.01
N PRO A 98 -8.08 -6.65 -16.41
CA PRO A 98 -9.13 -7.07 -15.48
C PRO A 98 -8.74 -8.26 -14.59
N GLU A 99 -8.05 -9.25 -15.15
CA GLU A 99 -7.59 -10.44 -14.41
C GLU A 99 -6.61 -10.07 -13.28
N GLN A 100 -5.65 -9.17 -13.57
CA GLN A 100 -4.72 -8.68 -12.55
C GLN A 100 -5.45 -7.87 -11.49
N GLN A 101 -6.35 -6.97 -11.91
CA GLN A 101 -7.14 -6.19 -10.97
C GLN A 101 -7.96 -7.09 -10.01
N MET A 102 -8.59 -8.14 -10.53
CA MET A 102 -9.32 -9.12 -9.72
C MET A 102 -8.41 -9.86 -8.74
N MET A 103 -7.24 -10.31 -9.18
CA MET A 103 -6.27 -11.01 -8.33
C MET A 103 -5.77 -10.14 -7.17
N TYR A 104 -5.42 -8.87 -7.46
CA TYR A 104 -5.04 -7.91 -6.43
C TYR A 104 -6.22 -7.59 -5.50
N ALA A 105 -7.40 -7.30 -6.04
CA ALA A 105 -8.58 -7.01 -5.22
C ALA A 105 -8.93 -8.19 -4.28
N GLY A 106 -8.82 -9.43 -4.76
CA GLY A 106 -9.03 -10.65 -3.97
C GLY A 106 -8.01 -10.84 -2.85
N SER A 107 -6.75 -10.52 -3.12
CA SER A 107 -5.64 -10.72 -2.19
C SER A 107 -5.50 -9.59 -1.17
N LYS A 108 -6.10 -8.42 -1.43
CA LYS A 108 -6.01 -7.22 -0.59
C LYS A 108 -6.34 -7.50 0.89
N ASN A 109 -7.48 -8.15 1.14
CA ASN A 109 -7.96 -8.36 2.52
C ASN A 109 -7.06 -9.30 3.32
N GLN A 110 -6.49 -10.32 2.66
CA GLN A 110 -5.52 -11.22 3.29
C GLN A 110 -4.24 -10.46 3.68
N LEU A 111 -3.72 -9.61 2.79
CA LEU A 111 -2.54 -8.80 3.05
C LEU A 111 -2.77 -7.79 4.19
N VAL A 112 -3.88 -7.04 4.15
CA VAL A 112 -4.26 -6.09 5.20
C VAL A 112 -4.36 -6.78 6.56
N SER A 113 -4.97 -7.97 6.60
CA SER A 113 -5.13 -8.75 7.84
C SER A 113 -3.78 -9.25 8.35
N ALA A 114 -2.93 -9.78 7.48
CA ALA A 114 -1.59 -10.25 7.84
C ALA A 114 -0.67 -9.13 8.35
N ALA A 115 -0.85 -7.91 7.83
CA ALA A 115 -0.10 -6.73 8.24
C ALA A 115 -0.73 -5.96 9.41
N GLU A 116 -1.91 -6.38 9.88
CA GLU A 116 -2.71 -5.71 10.92
C GLU A 116 -2.93 -4.21 10.65
N LEU A 117 -3.24 -3.87 9.40
CA LEU A 117 -3.45 -2.49 8.96
C LEU A 117 -4.91 -2.07 9.11
N THR A 118 -5.15 -0.90 9.70
CA THR A 118 -6.51 -0.38 9.95
C THR A 118 -6.90 0.74 9.00
N LYS A 119 -5.93 1.45 8.44
CA LYS A 119 -6.14 2.56 7.50
C LYS A 119 -5.90 2.07 6.08
N VAL A 120 -6.99 1.72 5.39
CA VAL A 120 -6.95 1.07 4.08
C VAL A 120 -7.57 2.01 3.05
N PHE A 121 -6.77 2.38 2.06
CA PHE A 121 -7.15 3.30 0.98
C PHE A 121 -6.97 2.62 -0.38
N GLU A 122 -7.70 3.11 -1.37
CA GLU A 122 -7.58 2.70 -2.76
C GLU A 122 -7.57 3.95 -3.63
N THR A 123 -6.70 3.96 -4.64
CA THR A 123 -6.75 4.94 -5.72
C THR A 123 -6.80 4.24 -7.07
N ARG A 124 -7.62 4.77 -7.97
CA ARG A 124 -7.73 4.31 -9.37
C ARG A 124 -7.00 5.22 -10.35
N ASN A 125 -6.50 6.34 -9.85
CA ASN A 125 -5.70 7.28 -10.60
C ASN A 125 -4.42 7.56 -9.80
N ILE A 126 -3.27 7.27 -10.39
CA ILE A 126 -1.98 7.48 -9.73
C ILE A 126 -1.73 8.97 -9.47
N ASP A 127 -2.24 9.85 -10.32
CA ASP A 127 -2.11 11.30 -10.16
C ASP A 127 -2.80 11.83 -8.88
N ASP A 128 -3.79 11.10 -8.36
CA ASP A 128 -4.48 11.46 -7.13
C ASP A 128 -3.63 11.17 -5.89
N LEU A 129 -2.54 10.39 -6.01
CA LEU A 129 -1.70 9.99 -4.88
C LEU A 129 -0.81 11.15 -4.42
N SER A 130 -1.38 12.09 -3.68
CA SER A 130 -0.71 13.28 -3.14
C SER A 130 -0.81 13.37 -1.62
N GLU A 131 0.00 14.24 -1.02
CA GLU A 131 -0.09 14.55 0.41
C GLU A 131 -1.47 15.07 0.80
N GLU A 132 -2.03 15.99 0.02
CA GLU A 132 -3.38 16.52 0.25
C GLU A 132 -4.43 15.39 0.24
N TRP A 133 -4.35 14.47 -0.73
CA TRP A 133 -5.23 13.32 -0.80
C TRP A 133 -5.13 12.44 0.46
N LEU A 134 -3.91 12.13 0.91
CA LEU A 134 -3.71 11.29 2.08
C LEU A 134 -4.22 11.97 3.36
N ILE A 135 -3.94 13.27 3.54
CA ILE A 135 -4.42 14.05 4.67
C ILE A 135 -5.96 14.04 4.71
N ASN A 136 -6.61 14.24 3.57
CA ASN A 136 -8.07 14.18 3.45
C ASN A 136 -8.59 12.79 3.86
N LYS A 137 -7.95 11.71 3.43
CA LYS A 137 -8.31 10.34 3.87
C LYS A 137 -8.11 10.12 5.36
N LEU A 138 -7.02 10.63 5.93
CA LEU A 138 -6.69 10.49 7.36
C LEU A 138 -7.61 11.31 8.27
N SER A 139 -8.18 12.41 7.77
CA SER A 139 -9.12 13.24 8.52
C SER A 139 -10.35 12.46 9.00
N PHE A 140 -10.73 11.39 8.30
CA PHE A 140 -11.85 10.52 8.68
C PHE A 140 -11.57 9.66 9.92
N PHE A 141 -10.30 9.48 10.29
CA PHE A 141 -9.86 8.67 11.44
C PHE A 141 -9.46 9.51 12.65
N ARG A 142 -9.76 10.82 12.64
CA ARG A 142 -9.52 11.73 13.75
C ARG A 142 -10.56 11.59 14.85
#